data_AF-A0A9W8N668-F1
#
_entry.id   AF-A0A9W8N668-F1
#
_cell.length_a   1.000
_cell.length_b   1.000
_cell.length_c   1.000
_cell.angle_alpha   90.00
_cell.angle_beta   90.00
_cell.angle_gamma   90.00
#
_symmetry.space_group_name_H-M   'P 1'
#
loop_
_entity.id
_entity.type
_entity.pdbx_description
1 polymer ?
#
loop_
_entity_poly.entity_id
_entity_poly.type
_entity_poly.pdbx_seq_one_letter_code
_entity_poly.pdbx_strand_id
1 'polypeptide(L)'
;MEPQPGLPTEQFHEWYNNEHGPTRLKLPQVFTNGLRYQAKDGEKPTFLATYDVTSMSHLDTETYTCLRANRSSREAETIGQVDVTRYFWDLVHTEQSPQFVPIDELSDEEAESLTLVAVQLKPNDVPNVEEEIVNWYKEDHMGMLAKVPGWLRSRVFKLSSLEKGEPTKFIGLHDYRKENGLGGPEYIAATQTPRTKELYAKYATRISRREFSLFYVFGAGSRDLQNLSRLPPAKSTFKSPDGNTFTTNDPSPVIESFIETADGLTIPYRLEGNPDPKAPTVAFCNSLLTSLHITAFYATTSADDTRCPLHHSRRR
;
A
#
# COMPACT_ATOMS: atom_id res chain seq x y z
N MET A 1 12.45 -2.07 -1.56
CA MET A 1 12.77 -0.73 -2.12
C MET A 1 13.52 0.06 -1.09
N GLU A 2 14.64 0.62 -1.49
CA GLU A 2 15.49 1.45 -0.65
C GLU A 2 15.82 2.75 -1.40
N PRO A 3 15.31 3.91 -0.95
CA PRO A 3 15.74 5.21 -1.47
C PRO A 3 17.25 5.39 -1.31
N GLN A 4 17.94 5.87 -2.34
CA GLN A 4 19.37 6.16 -2.25
C GLN A 4 19.61 7.39 -1.34
N PRO A 5 20.82 7.54 -0.74
CA PRO A 5 21.15 8.62 0.21
C PRO A 5 20.95 10.08 -0.25
N GLY A 6 20.58 10.34 -1.50
CA GLY A 6 20.28 11.69 -2.02
C GLY A 6 18.80 11.96 -2.28
N LEU A 7 17.93 10.96 -2.22
CA LEU A 7 16.50 11.12 -2.45
C LEU A 7 15.79 11.41 -1.13
N PRO A 8 15.22 12.62 -0.93
CA PRO A 8 14.46 12.93 0.29
C PRO A 8 13.32 11.94 0.50
N THR A 9 13.13 11.52 1.75
CA THR A 9 12.09 10.54 2.12
C THR A 9 10.70 11.03 1.73
N GLU A 10 10.42 12.32 1.93
CA GLU A 10 9.16 12.97 1.56
C GLU A 10 8.96 12.95 0.04
N GLN A 11 10.02 13.19 -0.75
CA GLN A 11 9.94 13.13 -2.22
C GLN A 11 9.66 11.70 -2.68
N PHE A 12 10.31 10.71 -2.07
CA PHE A 12 10.04 9.31 -2.34
C PHE A 12 8.59 8.93 -2.02
N HIS A 13 8.06 9.34 -0.86
CA HIS A 13 6.69 9.00 -0.48
C HIS A 13 5.66 9.76 -1.31
N GLU A 14 5.84 11.05 -1.56
CA GLU A 14 4.94 11.87 -2.37
C GLU A 14 4.79 11.28 -3.77
N TRP A 15 5.90 11.03 -4.47
CA TRP A 15 5.88 10.42 -5.79
C TRP A 15 5.16 9.06 -5.77
N TYR A 16 5.49 8.23 -4.79
CA TYR A 16 4.91 6.89 -4.71
C TYR A 16 3.39 6.95 -4.47
N ASN A 17 2.96 7.83 -3.56
CA ASN A 17 1.58 7.91 -3.07
C ASN A 17 0.66 8.72 -3.99
N ASN A 18 1.20 9.69 -4.75
CA ASN A 18 0.42 10.58 -5.61
C ASN A 18 0.58 10.31 -7.11
N GLU A 19 1.55 9.50 -7.54
CA GLU A 19 1.69 9.10 -8.96
C GLU A 19 1.86 7.59 -9.12
N HIS A 20 2.90 7.00 -8.55
CA HIS A 20 3.28 5.62 -8.85
C HIS A 20 2.17 4.61 -8.51
N GLY A 21 1.66 4.68 -7.27
CA GLY A 21 0.58 3.86 -6.77
C GLY A 21 -0.73 4.12 -7.49
N PRO A 22 -1.29 5.34 -7.42
CA PRO A 22 -2.57 5.68 -8.05
C PRO A 22 -2.65 5.29 -9.54
N THR A 23 -1.57 5.51 -10.31
CA THR A 23 -1.54 5.13 -11.73
C THR A 23 -1.75 3.63 -11.94
N ARG A 24 -1.26 2.77 -11.05
CA ARG A 24 -1.52 1.32 -11.08
C ARG A 24 -2.95 1.01 -10.64
N LEU A 25 -3.42 1.64 -9.57
CA LEU A 25 -4.74 1.37 -9.01
C LEU A 25 -5.90 1.90 -9.87
N LYS A 26 -5.60 2.74 -10.88
CA LYS A 26 -6.52 3.08 -11.98
C LYS A 26 -6.73 1.96 -13.01
N LEU A 27 -6.03 0.82 -12.87
CA LEU A 27 -6.23 -0.38 -13.68
C LEU A 27 -6.89 -1.48 -12.83
N PRO A 28 -8.17 -1.34 -12.44
CA PRO A 28 -8.85 -2.29 -11.55
C PRO A 28 -9.00 -3.69 -12.15
N GLN A 29 -8.92 -3.82 -13.48
CA GLN A 29 -8.86 -5.10 -14.17
C GLN A 29 -7.53 -5.83 -13.96
N VAL A 30 -6.47 -5.12 -13.54
CA VAL A 30 -5.13 -5.69 -13.27
C VAL A 30 -4.87 -5.80 -11.78
N PHE A 31 -5.13 -4.72 -11.02
CA PHE A 31 -4.79 -4.62 -9.60
C PHE A 31 -6.04 -4.49 -8.74
N THR A 32 -6.18 -5.36 -7.74
CA THR A 32 -7.28 -5.29 -6.77
C THR A 32 -6.93 -4.40 -5.59
N ASN A 33 -5.66 -4.35 -5.20
CA ASN A 33 -5.16 -3.47 -4.14
C ASN A 33 -3.70 -3.11 -4.37
N GLY A 34 -3.19 -2.23 -3.50
CA GLY A 34 -1.77 -2.07 -3.34
C GLY A 34 -1.44 -1.46 -1.98
N LEU A 35 -0.38 -1.99 -1.37
CA LEU A 35 -0.07 -1.78 0.04
C LEU A 35 1.39 -1.41 0.19
N ARG A 36 1.71 -0.48 1.11
CA ARG A 36 3.08 -0.14 1.47
C ARG A 36 3.35 -0.48 2.92
N TYR A 37 4.51 -1.09 3.12
CA TYR A 37 5.01 -1.47 4.42
C TYR A 37 6.41 -0.92 4.66
N GLN A 38 6.72 -0.69 5.94
CA GLN A 38 8.04 -0.28 6.40
C GLN A 38 8.61 -1.39 7.31
N ALA A 39 9.89 -1.69 7.14
CA ALA A 39 10.60 -2.68 7.92
C ALA A 39 10.63 -2.32 9.41
N LYS A 40 10.38 -3.32 10.28
CA LYS A 40 10.44 -3.21 11.75
C LYS A 40 11.76 -3.71 12.31
N ASP A 41 12.56 -4.39 11.50
CA ASP A 41 13.81 -5.04 11.89
C ASP A 41 15.05 -4.16 11.69
N GLY A 42 14.90 -2.96 11.13
CA GLY A 42 16.02 -2.05 10.84
C GLY A 42 16.89 -2.49 9.66
N GLU A 43 16.49 -3.56 8.95
CA GLU A 43 17.24 -4.13 7.83
C GLU A 43 16.83 -3.52 6.48
N LYS A 44 17.73 -3.59 5.50
CA LYS A 44 17.44 -3.17 4.12
C LYS A 44 16.91 -4.31 3.25
N PRO A 45 16.05 -4.04 2.26
CA PRO A 45 15.42 -2.75 2.00
C PRO A 45 14.42 -2.35 3.08
N THR A 46 14.31 -1.05 3.33
CA THR A 46 13.45 -0.45 4.37
C THR A 46 11.97 -0.52 4.00
N PHE A 47 11.64 -0.43 2.71
CA PHE A 47 10.25 -0.39 2.25
C PHE A 47 9.89 -1.59 1.38
N LEU A 48 8.66 -2.07 1.56
CA LEU A 48 8.03 -3.08 0.73
C LEU A 48 6.74 -2.49 0.14
N ALA A 49 6.48 -2.78 -1.13
CA ALA A 49 5.14 -2.62 -1.69
C ALA A 49 4.67 -3.96 -2.23
N THR A 50 3.39 -4.25 -2.03
CA THR A 50 2.72 -5.43 -2.58
C THR A 50 1.52 -4.96 -3.38
N TYR A 51 1.27 -5.62 -4.50
CA TYR A 51 0.09 -5.40 -5.33
C TYR A 51 -0.54 -6.76 -5.58
N ASP A 52 -1.78 -6.94 -5.16
CA ASP A 52 -2.54 -8.12 -5.55
C ASP A 52 -3.04 -7.93 -6.99
N VAL A 53 -2.80 -8.93 -7.82
CA VAL A 53 -3.18 -8.93 -9.24
C VAL A 53 -4.29 -9.93 -9.51
N THR A 54 -5.22 -9.56 -10.38
CA THR A 54 -6.35 -10.43 -10.78
C THR A 54 -5.88 -11.64 -11.59
N SER A 55 -4.82 -11.47 -12.39
CA SER A 55 -4.17 -12.54 -13.16
C SER A 55 -2.76 -12.11 -13.57
N MET A 56 -1.79 -13.02 -13.49
CA MET A 56 -0.44 -12.78 -13.97
C MET A 56 -0.38 -12.48 -15.48
N SER A 57 -1.32 -13.01 -16.26
CA SER A 57 -1.36 -12.76 -17.72
C SER A 57 -1.56 -11.28 -18.06
N HIS A 58 -2.18 -10.49 -17.18
CA HIS A 58 -2.32 -9.05 -17.40
C HIS A 58 -0.99 -8.31 -17.41
N LEU A 59 0.03 -8.84 -16.72
CA LEU A 59 1.34 -8.21 -16.58
C LEU A 59 2.21 -8.30 -17.84
N ASP A 60 1.77 -9.08 -18.83
CA ASP A 60 2.39 -9.15 -20.17
C ASP A 60 1.61 -8.32 -21.22
N THR A 61 0.50 -7.68 -20.85
CA THR A 61 -0.34 -6.92 -21.79
C THR A 61 0.15 -5.48 -21.97
N GLU A 62 -0.24 -4.86 -23.09
CA GLU A 62 0.03 -3.43 -23.35
C GLU A 62 -0.56 -2.53 -22.26
N THR A 63 -1.76 -2.83 -21.77
CA THR A 63 -2.42 -2.10 -20.68
C THR A 63 -1.52 -1.90 -19.46
N TYR A 64 -0.79 -2.93 -19.04
CA TYR A 64 0.15 -2.82 -17.93
C TYR A 64 1.53 -2.34 -18.37
N THR A 65 2.08 -2.87 -19.47
CA THR A 65 3.46 -2.54 -19.89
C THR A 65 3.61 -1.08 -20.33
N CYS A 66 2.53 -0.44 -20.80
CA CYS A 66 2.48 0.99 -21.09
C CYS A 66 2.76 1.88 -19.88
N LEU A 67 2.49 1.42 -18.65
CA LEU A 67 2.83 2.18 -17.44
C LEU A 67 4.33 2.50 -17.39
N ARG A 68 5.18 1.56 -17.83
CA ARG A 68 6.62 1.76 -17.88
C ARG A 68 7.04 2.46 -19.18
N ALA A 69 6.42 2.12 -20.31
CA ALA A 69 6.77 2.69 -21.62
C ALA A 69 6.47 4.20 -21.70
N ASN A 70 5.38 4.63 -21.07
CA ASN A 70 4.87 6.01 -21.13
C ASN A 70 4.96 6.75 -19.78
N ARG A 71 5.86 6.30 -18.90
CA ARG A 71 6.08 6.96 -17.60
C ARG A 71 6.47 8.43 -17.75
N SER A 72 6.05 9.26 -16.81
CA SER A 72 6.45 10.67 -16.76
C SER A 72 7.96 10.82 -16.53
N SER A 73 8.51 12.00 -16.84
CA SER A 73 9.89 12.34 -16.49
C SER A 73 10.14 12.24 -14.99
N ARG A 74 9.16 12.65 -14.15
CA ARG A 74 9.25 12.58 -12.68
C ARG A 74 9.34 11.13 -12.19
N GLU A 75 8.51 10.24 -12.73
CA GLU A 75 8.55 8.80 -12.43
C GLU A 75 9.88 8.19 -12.85
N ALA A 76 10.37 8.50 -14.05
CA ALA A 76 11.65 7.99 -14.55
C ALA A 76 12.85 8.46 -13.71
N GLU A 77 12.89 9.72 -13.31
CA GLU A 77 13.94 10.31 -12.49
C GLU A 77 13.91 9.76 -11.06
N THR A 78 12.73 9.69 -10.44
CA THR A 78 12.60 9.28 -9.04
C THR A 78 12.91 7.79 -8.87
N ILE A 79 12.34 6.90 -9.70
CA ILE A 79 12.65 5.46 -9.61
C ILE A 79 14.12 5.16 -9.94
N GLY A 80 14.78 6.00 -10.75
CA GLY A 80 16.21 5.90 -11.02
C GLY A 80 17.10 6.09 -9.78
N GLN A 81 16.55 6.68 -8.71
CA GLN A 81 17.21 6.92 -7.43
C GLN A 81 16.75 5.96 -6.32
N VAL A 82 16.03 4.88 -6.69
CA VAL A 82 15.55 3.87 -5.75
C VAL A 82 16.16 2.52 -6.11
N ASP A 83 16.81 1.87 -5.15
CA ASP A 83 17.18 0.47 -5.28
C ASP A 83 15.91 -0.39 -5.15
N VAL A 84 15.49 -0.95 -6.28
CA VAL A 84 14.26 -1.72 -6.41
C VAL A 84 14.55 -3.14 -6.87
N THR A 85 14.13 -4.09 -6.04
CA THR A 85 13.96 -5.48 -6.44
C THR A 85 12.46 -5.75 -6.55
N ARG A 86 12.03 -6.25 -7.70
CA ARG A 86 10.64 -6.64 -7.98
C ARG A 86 10.62 -8.10 -8.40
N TYR A 87 9.64 -8.82 -7.88
CA TYR A 87 9.36 -10.20 -8.27
C TYR A 87 7.85 -10.38 -8.45
N PHE A 88 7.47 -11.24 -9.40
CA PHE A 88 6.12 -11.78 -9.53
C PHE A 88 6.01 -13.12 -8.81
N TRP A 89 4.90 -13.31 -8.10
CA TRP A 89 4.69 -14.44 -7.20
C TRP A 89 3.31 -15.06 -7.41
N ASP A 90 3.27 -16.33 -7.77
CA ASP A 90 2.04 -17.09 -7.96
C ASP A 90 1.54 -17.62 -6.61
N LEU A 91 0.28 -17.31 -6.27
CA LEU A 91 -0.34 -17.83 -5.04
C LEU A 91 -0.54 -19.34 -5.17
N VAL A 92 0.01 -20.09 -4.22
CA VAL A 92 -0.11 -21.56 -4.20
C VAL A 92 -1.14 -22.01 -3.17
N HIS A 93 -1.15 -21.38 -2.00
CA HIS A 93 -2.12 -21.70 -0.95
C HIS A 93 -2.32 -20.51 0.00
N THR A 94 -3.51 -20.45 0.60
CA THR A 94 -3.87 -19.44 1.59
C THR A 94 -4.79 -20.03 2.66
N GLU A 95 -4.56 -19.61 3.89
CA GLU A 95 -5.47 -19.83 5.02
C GLU A 95 -5.74 -18.50 5.70
N GLN A 96 -6.96 -18.30 6.19
CA GLN A 96 -7.36 -17.05 6.83
C GLN A 96 -8.24 -17.29 8.05
N SER A 97 -8.12 -16.41 9.03
CA SER A 97 -8.98 -16.35 10.20
C SER A 97 -10.40 -16.00 9.77
N PRO A 98 -11.44 -16.51 10.45
CA PRO A 98 -12.81 -16.02 10.29
C PRO A 98 -12.98 -14.52 10.59
N GLN A 99 -12.01 -13.90 11.27
CA GLN A 99 -11.98 -12.47 11.58
C GLN A 99 -11.18 -11.65 10.56
N PHE A 100 -10.64 -12.29 9.51
CA PHE A 100 -9.91 -11.59 8.47
C PHE A 100 -10.88 -10.72 7.65
N VAL A 101 -10.53 -9.44 7.53
CA VAL A 101 -11.18 -8.47 6.66
C VAL A 101 -10.11 -7.95 5.70
N PRO A 102 -10.37 -7.89 4.37
CA PRO A 102 -9.44 -7.29 3.42
C PRO A 102 -9.02 -5.88 3.85
N ILE A 103 -7.75 -5.54 3.65
CA ILE A 103 -7.19 -4.27 4.15
C ILE A 103 -7.88 -3.05 3.52
N ASP A 104 -8.34 -3.18 2.29
CA ASP A 104 -9.10 -2.17 1.55
C ASP A 104 -10.53 -1.95 2.06
N GLU A 105 -11.04 -2.86 2.90
CA GLU A 105 -12.33 -2.72 3.58
C GLU A 105 -12.21 -2.18 5.01
N LEU A 106 -10.98 -2.02 5.52
CA LEU A 106 -10.71 -1.47 6.84
C LEU A 106 -10.67 0.07 6.80
N SER A 107 -11.02 0.69 7.92
CA SER A 107 -10.68 2.10 8.13
C SER A 107 -9.16 2.29 8.23
N ASP A 108 -8.67 3.51 7.98
CA ASP A 108 -7.24 3.81 8.09
C ASP A 108 -6.69 3.50 9.50
N GLU A 109 -7.49 3.69 10.55
CA GLU A 109 -7.11 3.36 11.93
C GLU A 109 -7.00 1.84 12.17
N GLU A 110 -7.92 1.05 11.62
CA GLU A 110 -7.89 -0.41 11.73
C GLU A 110 -6.76 -1.04 10.92
N ALA A 111 -6.43 -0.45 9.77
CA ALA A 111 -5.32 -0.88 8.92
C ALA A 111 -3.95 -0.44 9.48
N GLU A 112 -3.89 0.67 10.22
CA GLU A 112 -2.64 1.27 10.70
C GLU A 112 -1.80 0.24 11.48
N SER A 113 -0.55 0.06 11.04
CA SER A 113 0.43 -0.80 11.70
C SER A 113 0.08 -2.29 11.81
N LEU A 114 -0.81 -2.81 10.95
CA LEU A 114 -0.91 -4.25 10.74
C LEU A 114 0.47 -4.82 10.40
N THR A 115 0.83 -5.95 11.01
CA THR A 115 2.16 -6.54 10.87
C THR A 115 2.16 -7.60 9.78
N LEU A 116 3.11 -7.51 8.86
CA LEU A 116 3.38 -8.53 7.85
C LEU A 116 4.73 -9.20 8.16
N VAL A 117 4.73 -10.53 8.27
CA VAL A 117 5.96 -11.32 8.30
C VAL A 117 6.17 -11.96 6.93
N ALA A 118 7.31 -11.67 6.30
CA ALA A 118 7.71 -12.25 5.03
C ALA A 118 8.87 -13.23 5.23
N VAL A 119 8.69 -14.49 4.81
CA VAL A 119 9.70 -15.54 4.90
C VAL A 119 10.03 -16.06 3.52
N GLN A 120 11.26 -15.87 3.05
CA GLN A 120 11.70 -16.42 1.78
C GLN A 120 12.44 -17.74 1.96
N LEU A 121 12.12 -18.70 1.12
CA LEU A 121 12.70 -20.04 1.11
C LEU A 121 13.31 -20.33 -0.25
N LYS A 122 14.49 -20.94 -0.23
CA LYS A 122 15.10 -21.59 -1.39
C LYS A 122 14.88 -23.09 -1.26
N PRO A 123 14.21 -23.76 -2.21
CA PRO A 123 14.18 -25.22 -2.26
C PRO A 123 15.59 -25.81 -2.41
N ASN A 124 15.84 -26.91 -1.73
CA ASN A 124 17.04 -27.72 -1.88
C ASN A 124 16.92 -28.64 -3.11
N ASP A 125 18.05 -29.18 -3.58
CA ASP A 125 18.09 -30.09 -4.72
C ASP A 125 17.74 -31.53 -4.31
N VAL A 126 16.46 -31.76 -4.03
CA VAL A 126 15.91 -33.08 -3.68
C VAL A 126 14.60 -33.33 -4.43
N PRO A 127 14.24 -34.60 -4.71
CA PRO A 127 12.98 -34.92 -5.38
C PRO A 127 11.76 -34.38 -4.61
N ASN A 128 10.73 -33.96 -5.36
CA ASN A 128 9.43 -33.48 -4.85
C ASN A 128 9.49 -32.29 -3.87
N VAL A 129 10.62 -31.57 -3.83
CA VAL A 129 10.86 -30.50 -2.85
C VAL A 129 9.78 -29.41 -2.80
N GLU A 130 9.23 -29.03 -3.95
CA GLU A 130 8.19 -28.00 -4.02
C GLU A 130 6.89 -28.47 -3.38
N GLU A 131 6.49 -29.72 -3.65
CA GLU A 131 5.31 -30.32 -3.04
C GLU A 131 5.47 -30.45 -1.52
N GLU A 132 6.66 -30.87 -1.06
CA GLU A 132 6.97 -30.97 0.37
C GLU A 132 6.90 -29.61 1.09
N ILE A 133 7.40 -28.54 0.46
CA ILE A 133 7.28 -27.18 1.01
C ILE A 133 5.81 -26.78 1.12
N VAL A 134 5.01 -27.01 0.07
CA VAL A 134 3.60 -26.64 0.05
C VAL A 134 2.79 -27.46 1.07
N ASN A 135 3.02 -28.77 1.14
CA ASN A 135 2.36 -29.64 2.10
C ASN A 135 2.74 -29.28 3.54
N TRP A 136 4.00 -28.91 3.80
CA TRP A 136 4.39 -28.40 5.11
C TRP A 136 3.61 -27.14 5.51
N TYR A 137 3.44 -26.18 4.60
CA TYR A 137 2.61 -25.01 4.88
C TYR A 137 1.17 -25.41 5.21
N LYS A 138 0.54 -26.23 4.37
CA LYS A 138 -0.87 -26.61 4.45
C LYS A 138 -1.22 -27.47 5.66
N GLU A 139 -0.38 -28.43 6.00
CA GLU A 139 -0.74 -29.50 6.93
C GLU A 139 -0.14 -29.30 8.34
N ASP A 140 0.81 -28.37 8.49
CA ASP A 140 1.50 -28.13 9.76
C ASP A 140 1.65 -26.64 10.06
N HIS A 141 2.35 -25.90 9.20
CA HIS A 141 2.82 -24.56 9.56
C HIS A 141 1.69 -23.54 9.70
N MET A 142 0.78 -23.45 8.73
CA MET A 142 -0.32 -22.47 8.78
C MET A 142 -1.29 -22.75 9.92
N GLY A 143 -1.65 -24.02 10.15
CA GLY A 143 -2.49 -24.42 11.29
C GLY A 143 -1.86 -24.15 12.65
N MET A 144 -0.53 -24.19 12.76
CA MET A 144 0.18 -23.79 13.98
C MET A 144 0.27 -22.27 14.13
N LEU A 145 0.54 -21.54 13.04
CA LEU A 145 0.53 -20.07 13.05
C LEU A 145 -0.85 -19.49 13.39
N ALA A 146 -1.93 -20.16 12.99
CA ALA A 146 -3.29 -19.75 13.33
C ALA A 146 -3.59 -19.71 14.83
N LYS A 147 -2.76 -20.35 15.65
CA LYS A 147 -2.86 -20.31 17.13
C LYS A 147 -2.15 -19.10 17.72
N VAL A 148 -1.30 -18.41 16.95
CA VAL A 148 -0.58 -17.22 17.42
C VAL A 148 -1.59 -16.08 17.61
N PRO A 149 -1.65 -15.46 18.81
CA PRO A 149 -2.55 -14.33 19.04
C PRO A 149 -2.40 -13.25 17.98
N GLY A 150 -3.53 -12.77 17.45
CA GLY A 150 -3.55 -11.74 16.42
C GLY A 150 -3.24 -12.22 15.01
N TRP A 151 -3.09 -13.53 14.75
CA TRP A 151 -2.98 -14.06 13.38
C TRP A 151 -4.26 -13.77 12.57
N LEU A 152 -4.07 -13.30 11.33
CA LEU A 152 -5.17 -12.95 10.42
C LEU A 152 -5.17 -13.81 9.17
N ARG A 153 -4.03 -13.98 8.51
CA ARG A 153 -3.93 -14.70 7.24
C ARG A 153 -2.51 -15.21 7.00
N SER A 154 -2.39 -16.36 6.35
CA SER A 154 -1.13 -16.88 5.82
C SER A 154 -1.29 -17.20 4.35
N ARG A 155 -0.35 -16.76 3.52
CA ARG A 155 -0.28 -17.03 2.08
C ARG A 155 1.09 -17.58 1.75
N VAL A 156 1.15 -18.64 0.94
CA VAL A 156 2.41 -19.13 0.36
C VAL A 156 2.37 -18.95 -1.14
N PHE A 157 3.43 -18.36 -1.67
CA PHE A 157 3.61 -18.11 -3.08
C PHE A 157 4.87 -18.80 -3.60
N LYS A 158 4.84 -19.17 -4.88
CA LYS A 158 5.99 -19.62 -5.64
C LYS A 158 6.43 -18.51 -6.59
N LEU A 159 7.74 -18.37 -6.82
CA LEU A 159 8.25 -17.41 -7.80
C LEU A 159 7.64 -17.70 -9.17
N SER A 160 7.07 -16.68 -9.81
CA SER A 160 6.34 -16.86 -11.05
C SER A 160 7.25 -17.21 -12.22
N SER A 161 6.72 -17.95 -13.19
CA SER A 161 7.42 -18.27 -14.44
C SER A 161 7.74 -17.03 -15.30
N LEU A 162 7.11 -15.89 -15.00
CA LEU A 162 7.47 -14.59 -15.58
C LEU A 162 8.89 -14.14 -15.21
N GLU A 163 9.46 -14.64 -14.11
CA GLU A 163 10.82 -14.35 -13.65
C GLU A 163 11.83 -15.26 -14.37
N LYS A 164 12.01 -15.04 -15.67
CA LYS A 164 12.85 -15.87 -16.53
C LYS A 164 14.30 -15.93 -16.03
N GLY A 165 14.81 -17.15 -15.86
CA GLY A 165 16.20 -17.40 -15.47
C GLY A 165 16.48 -17.31 -13.96
N GLU A 166 15.47 -16.97 -13.15
CA GLU A 166 15.61 -17.02 -11.70
C GLU A 166 15.41 -18.45 -11.17
N PRO A 167 16.16 -18.86 -10.13
CA PRO A 167 15.91 -20.13 -9.47
C PRO A 167 14.56 -20.11 -8.74
N THR A 168 13.91 -21.27 -8.62
CA THR A 168 12.69 -21.41 -7.82
C THR A 168 12.92 -20.86 -6.41
N LYS A 169 12.00 -20.01 -5.96
CA LYS A 169 11.91 -19.51 -4.59
C LYS A 169 10.46 -19.61 -4.14
N PHE A 170 10.27 -19.66 -2.83
CA PHE A 170 8.96 -19.48 -2.21
C PHE A 170 8.99 -18.28 -1.28
N ILE A 171 7.85 -17.63 -1.11
CA ILE A 171 7.65 -16.62 -0.07
C ILE A 171 6.37 -16.92 0.70
N GLY A 172 6.49 -17.04 2.02
CA GLY A 172 5.38 -17.04 2.95
C GLY A 172 5.11 -15.61 3.41
N LEU A 173 3.87 -15.14 3.27
CA LEU A 173 3.39 -13.86 3.79
C LEU A 173 2.35 -14.13 4.87
N HIS A 174 2.61 -13.63 6.08
CA HIS A 174 1.77 -13.85 7.24
C HIS A 174 1.32 -12.51 7.82
N ASP A 175 0.01 -12.26 7.76
CA ASP A 175 -0.63 -11.03 8.21
C ASP A 175 -1.08 -11.20 9.67
N TYR A 176 -0.78 -10.22 10.51
CA TYR A 176 -1.13 -10.15 11.93
C TYR A 176 -1.71 -8.78 12.28
N ARG A 177 -2.54 -8.74 13.33
CA ARG A 177 -2.95 -7.51 14.01
C ARG A 177 -1.72 -6.73 14.50
N LYS A 178 -1.88 -5.42 14.72
CA LYS A 178 -0.85 -4.56 15.33
C LYS A 178 -0.34 -5.13 16.65
N GLU A 179 -1.27 -5.48 17.54
CA GLU A 179 -0.99 -6.25 18.75
C GLU A 179 -1.13 -7.74 18.45
N ASN A 180 -0.05 -8.50 18.62
CA ASN A 180 0.02 -9.90 18.26
C ASN A 180 1.01 -10.67 19.14
N GLY A 181 1.00 -11.99 19.04
CA GLY A 181 1.84 -12.92 19.80
C GLY A 181 3.14 -13.32 19.10
N LEU A 182 3.64 -12.57 18.11
CA LEU A 182 4.92 -12.87 17.49
C LEU A 182 6.05 -12.85 18.52
N GLY A 183 6.88 -13.90 18.52
CA GLY A 183 7.92 -14.12 19.54
C GLY A 183 7.42 -14.78 20.83
N GLY A 184 6.10 -14.93 21.01
CA GLY A 184 5.49 -15.60 22.15
C GLY A 184 5.54 -17.14 22.08
N PRO A 185 5.00 -17.83 23.11
CA PRO A 185 5.05 -19.29 23.20
C PRO A 185 4.40 -20.01 22.00
N GLU A 186 3.26 -19.53 21.52
CA GLU A 186 2.55 -20.11 20.37
C GLU A 186 3.37 -19.95 19.09
N TYR A 187 4.03 -18.81 18.91
CA TYR A 187 4.90 -18.57 17.77
C TYR A 187 6.15 -19.47 17.81
N ILE A 188 6.76 -19.62 18.98
CA ILE A 188 7.89 -20.53 19.19
C ILE A 188 7.46 -21.97 18.87
N ALA A 189 6.30 -22.41 19.39
CA ALA A 189 5.76 -23.73 19.10
C ALA A 189 5.53 -23.94 17.59
N ALA A 190 5.00 -22.94 16.89
CA ALA A 190 4.74 -23.01 15.45
C ALA A 190 6.00 -23.07 14.58
N THR A 191 7.14 -22.61 15.08
CA THR A 191 8.43 -22.62 14.36
C THR A 191 9.34 -23.78 14.76
N GLN A 192 8.93 -24.60 15.74
CA GLN A 192 9.74 -25.68 16.29
C GLN A 192 9.09 -27.06 16.17
N THR A 193 8.03 -27.20 15.38
CA THR A 193 7.42 -28.51 15.09
C THR A 193 8.46 -29.47 14.50
N PRO A 194 8.30 -30.79 14.70
CA PRO A 194 9.17 -31.77 14.04
C PRO A 194 9.20 -31.59 12.52
N ARG A 195 8.07 -31.27 11.88
CA ARG A 195 8.00 -31.01 10.44
C ARG A 195 8.73 -29.74 10.02
N THR A 196 8.66 -28.65 10.78
CA THR A 196 9.44 -27.43 10.47
C THR A 196 10.95 -27.71 10.58
N LYS A 197 11.39 -28.52 11.55
CA LYS A 197 12.80 -28.91 11.66
C LYS A 197 13.23 -29.77 10.47
N GLU A 198 12.40 -30.74 10.07
CA GLU A 198 12.66 -31.57 8.90
C GLU A 198 12.71 -30.74 7.61
N LEU A 199 11.77 -29.81 7.43
CA LEU A 199 11.75 -28.88 6.29
C LEU A 199 13.09 -28.19 6.12
N TYR A 200 13.58 -27.55 7.18
CA TYR A 200 14.83 -26.79 7.10
C TYR A 200 16.08 -27.67 7.00
N ALA A 201 16.01 -28.91 7.51
CA ALA A 201 17.11 -29.85 7.39
C ALA A 201 17.24 -30.44 5.98
N LYS A 202 16.11 -30.67 5.29
CA LYS A 202 16.07 -31.48 4.07
C LYS A 202 15.59 -30.73 2.84
N TYR A 203 14.51 -29.98 2.95
CA TYR A 203 13.76 -29.50 1.80
C TYR A 203 14.01 -28.04 1.44
N ALA A 204 14.26 -27.16 2.40
CA ALA A 204 14.42 -25.75 2.10
C ALA A 204 15.44 -25.03 2.99
N THR A 205 16.14 -24.06 2.41
CA THR A 205 16.96 -23.11 3.15
C THR A 205 16.18 -21.80 3.32
N ARG A 206 16.09 -21.28 4.55
CA ARG A 206 15.52 -19.95 4.80
C ARG A 206 16.49 -18.88 4.32
N ILE A 207 16.12 -18.14 3.29
CA ILE A 207 16.90 -17.01 2.76
C ILE A 207 16.75 -15.81 3.69
N SER A 208 15.52 -15.49 4.09
CA SER A 208 15.23 -14.33 4.92
C SER A 208 13.95 -14.52 5.72
N ARG A 209 13.86 -13.79 6.83
CA ARG A 209 12.62 -13.54 7.59
C ARG A 209 12.64 -12.05 7.92
N ARG A 210 11.66 -11.32 7.44
CA ARG A 210 11.55 -9.87 7.60
C ARG A 210 10.20 -9.54 8.23
N GLU A 211 10.17 -8.57 9.12
CA GLU A 211 8.93 -8.04 9.70
C GLU A 211 8.68 -6.63 9.19
N PHE A 212 7.46 -6.36 8.77
CA PHE A 212 7.05 -5.07 8.26
C PHE A 212 5.76 -4.59 8.93
N SER A 213 5.59 -3.27 8.98
CA SER A 213 4.39 -2.59 9.45
C SER A 213 3.71 -1.89 8.28
N LEU A 214 2.41 -2.12 8.08
CA LEU A 214 1.63 -1.39 7.09
C LEU A 214 1.58 0.09 7.50
N PHE A 215 1.84 0.99 6.54
CA PHE A 215 1.77 2.43 6.76
C PHE A 215 1.00 3.18 5.68
N TYR A 216 0.65 2.53 4.56
CA TYR A 216 -0.11 3.16 3.50
C TYR A 216 -0.89 2.15 2.65
N VAL A 217 -2.14 2.48 2.33
CA VAL A 217 -3.01 1.74 1.40
C VAL A 217 -3.26 2.63 0.18
N PHE A 218 -2.97 2.13 -1.02
CA PHE A 218 -3.23 2.88 -2.25
C PHE A 218 -4.72 2.94 -2.56
N GLY A 219 -5.13 4.07 -3.12
CA GLY A 219 -6.36 4.19 -3.91
C GLY A 219 -6.03 4.65 -5.32
N ALA A 220 -7.02 4.60 -6.22
CA ALA A 220 -6.89 5.10 -7.59
C ALA A 220 -6.71 6.63 -7.66
N GLY A 221 -7.15 7.35 -6.62
CA GLY A 221 -6.96 8.80 -6.48
C GLY A 221 -5.73 9.16 -5.64
N SER A 222 -4.97 10.15 -6.10
CA SER A 222 -3.87 10.78 -5.36
C SER A 222 -4.41 11.54 -4.13
N ARG A 223 -3.85 11.29 -2.94
CA ARG A 223 -4.41 11.84 -1.69
C ARG A 223 -3.41 12.21 -0.59
N ASP A 224 -2.12 12.08 -0.85
CA ASP A 224 -1.08 12.34 0.15
C ASP A 224 -0.68 13.81 0.16
N LEU A 225 -1.43 14.62 0.93
CA LEU A 225 -1.05 16.00 1.23
C LEU A 225 0.14 16.10 2.20
N GLN A 226 0.36 15.08 3.04
CA GLN A 226 1.36 15.11 4.09
C GLN A 226 2.76 15.26 3.51
N ASN A 227 3.14 14.35 2.63
CA ASN A 227 4.47 14.40 2.02
C ASN A 227 4.59 15.56 1.03
N LEU A 228 3.53 15.88 0.28
CA LEU A 228 3.50 17.04 -0.62
C LEU A 228 3.77 18.36 0.11
N SER A 229 3.16 18.56 1.29
CA SER A 229 3.33 19.78 2.09
C SER A 229 4.76 20.01 2.61
N ARG A 230 5.57 18.95 2.67
CA ARG A 230 6.94 18.97 3.21
C ARG A 230 8.01 19.14 2.13
N LEU A 231 7.62 19.13 0.86
CA LEU A 231 8.56 19.36 -0.23
C LEU A 231 8.90 20.86 -0.37
N PRO A 232 10.00 21.22 -1.06
CA PRO A 232 10.32 22.61 -1.34
C PRO A 232 9.24 23.31 -2.20
N PRO A 233 8.73 24.49 -1.80
CA PRO A 233 7.71 25.22 -2.56
C PRO A 233 8.13 25.50 -4.02
N ALA A 234 7.14 25.58 -4.92
CA ALA A 234 7.26 25.88 -6.36
C ALA A 234 8.06 24.87 -7.21
N LYS A 235 8.99 24.12 -6.62
CA LYS A 235 9.73 23.03 -7.29
C LYS A 235 8.99 21.69 -7.27
N SER A 236 7.91 21.61 -6.49
CA SER A 236 7.13 20.39 -6.27
C SER A 236 5.79 20.39 -7.01
N THR A 237 5.65 21.30 -7.98
CA THR A 237 4.50 21.28 -8.89
C THR A 237 4.66 20.16 -9.91
N PHE A 238 3.62 19.34 -10.05
CA PHE A 238 3.58 18.26 -11.03
C PHE A 238 2.24 18.26 -11.76
N LYS A 239 2.29 17.89 -13.05
CA LYS A 239 1.12 17.59 -13.87
C LYS A 239 1.36 16.26 -14.55
N SER A 240 0.40 15.35 -14.44
CA SER A 240 0.47 14.04 -15.08
C SER A 240 0.49 14.17 -16.61
N PRO A 241 1.06 13.19 -17.34
CA PRO A 241 1.11 13.24 -18.81
C PRO A 241 -0.26 13.36 -19.49
N ASP A 242 -1.30 12.77 -18.91
CA ASP A 242 -2.69 12.88 -19.38
C ASP A 242 -3.37 14.20 -18.97
N GLY A 243 -2.73 14.99 -18.12
CA GLY A 243 -3.23 16.26 -17.60
C GLY A 243 -4.33 16.15 -16.56
N ASN A 244 -4.72 14.94 -16.16
CA ASN A 244 -5.84 14.70 -15.25
C ASN A 244 -5.45 14.70 -13.77
N THR A 245 -4.17 14.85 -13.45
CA THR A 245 -3.68 15.00 -12.08
C THR A 245 -2.69 16.14 -12.01
N PHE A 246 -2.92 17.05 -11.06
CA PHE A 246 -2.08 18.19 -10.77
C PHE A 246 -1.83 18.27 -9.27
N THR A 247 -0.58 18.49 -8.87
CA THR A 247 -0.21 18.62 -7.47
C THR A 247 0.69 19.85 -7.31
N THR A 248 0.47 20.64 -6.27
CA THR A 248 1.34 21.77 -5.91
C THR A 248 1.35 21.96 -4.40
N ASN A 249 2.38 22.61 -3.88
CA ASN A 249 2.48 23.02 -2.48
C ASN A 249 2.68 24.52 -2.30
N ASP A 250 2.46 25.31 -3.35
CA ASP A 250 2.60 26.77 -3.37
C ASP A 250 1.27 27.43 -3.81
N PRO A 251 0.66 28.31 -2.99
CA PRO A 251 1.08 28.72 -1.63
C PRO A 251 0.79 27.68 -0.55
N SER A 252 0.06 26.61 -0.87
CA SER A 252 -0.36 25.55 0.05
C SER A 252 -0.48 24.20 -0.68
N PRO A 253 -0.43 23.06 0.03
CA PRO A 253 -0.59 21.73 -0.57
C PRO A 253 -1.98 21.54 -1.16
N VAL A 254 -2.02 21.18 -2.43
CA VAL A 254 -3.22 20.98 -3.24
C VAL A 254 -2.99 19.79 -4.16
N ILE A 255 -3.98 18.90 -4.25
CA ILE A 255 -4.06 17.83 -5.22
C ILE A 255 -5.37 17.99 -5.99
N GLU A 256 -5.28 18.14 -7.31
CA GLU A 256 -6.41 18.03 -8.23
C GLU A 256 -6.27 16.72 -8.98
N SER A 257 -7.28 15.86 -8.92
CA SER A 257 -7.25 14.56 -9.58
C SER A 257 -8.69 14.08 -9.80
N PHE A 258 -8.86 12.79 -10.08
CA PHE A 258 -10.16 12.18 -10.31
C PHE A 258 -10.22 10.76 -9.76
N ILE A 259 -11.44 10.28 -9.54
CA ILE A 259 -11.75 8.87 -9.37
C ILE A 259 -12.71 8.44 -10.48
N GLU A 260 -12.66 7.17 -10.86
CA GLU A 260 -13.63 6.55 -11.76
C GLU A 260 -14.49 5.59 -10.95
N THR A 261 -15.80 5.72 -11.07
CA THR A 261 -16.76 4.83 -10.41
C THR A 261 -16.96 3.55 -11.23
N ALA A 262 -17.55 2.52 -10.63
CA ALA A 262 -17.78 1.24 -11.30
C ALA A 262 -18.68 1.32 -12.55
N ASP A 263 -19.53 2.35 -12.65
CA ASP A 263 -20.37 2.66 -13.81
C ASP A 263 -19.68 3.59 -14.83
N GLY A 264 -18.39 3.90 -14.64
CA GLY A 264 -17.57 4.67 -15.57
C GLY A 264 -17.68 6.19 -15.44
N LEU A 265 -18.32 6.71 -14.38
CA LEU A 265 -18.37 8.14 -14.12
C LEU A 265 -17.00 8.62 -13.60
N THR A 266 -16.42 9.59 -14.30
CA THR A 266 -15.23 10.32 -13.83
C THR A 266 -15.66 11.45 -12.92
N ILE A 267 -15.25 11.40 -11.66
CA ILE A 267 -15.51 12.44 -10.66
C ILE A 267 -14.20 13.18 -10.38
N PRO A 268 -14.01 14.41 -10.90
CA PRO A 268 -12.88 15.23 -10.53
C PRO A 268 -13.02 15.72 -9.09
N TYR A 269 -11.90 15.85 -8.39
CA TYR A 269 -11.85 16.44 -7.06
C TYR A 269 -10.63 17.35 -6.91
N ARG A 270 -10.74 18.24 -5.92
CA ARG A 270 -9.64 19.02 -5.38
C ARG A 270 -9.54 18.74 -3.89
N LEU A 271 -8.37 18.29 -3.46
CA LEU A 271 -8.02 18.02 -2.08
C LEU A 271 -7.03 19.08 -1.61
N GLU A 272 -7.38 19.79 -0.54
CA GLU A 272 -6.57 20.86 0.06
C GLU A 272 -6.93 21.00 1.54
N GLY A 273 -6.12 21.75 2.30
CA GLY A 273 -6.35 22.01 3.72
C GLY A 273 -5.28 21.43 4.63
N ASN A 274 -5.68 20.83 5.75
CA ASN A 274 -4.74 20.28 6.73
C ASN A 274 -4.04 19.03 6.17
N PRO A 275 -2.70 19.00 6.06
CA PRO A 275 -1.97 17.88 5.49
C PRO A 275 -1.79 16.69 6.45
N ASP A 276 -2.26 16.77 7.70
CA ASP A 276 -2.24 15.64 8.62
C ASP A 276 -3.13 14.49 8.11
N PRO A 277 -2.60 13.26 7.92
CA PRO A 277 -3.39 12.13 7.46
C PRO A 277 -4.51 11.73 8.44
N LYS A 278 -4.46 12.19 9.69
CA LYS A 278 -5.53 11.99 10.70
C LYS A 278 -6.53 13.15 10.75
N ALA A 279 -6.38 14.17 9.90
CA ALA A 279 -7.34 15.26 9.83
C ALA A 279 -8.71 14.76 9.33
N PRO A 280 -9.83 15.22 9.92
CA PRO A 280 -11.15 14.88 9.42
C PRO A 280 -11.33 15.40 8.00
N THR A 281 -11.87 14.57 7.11
CA THR A 281 -12.15 14.93 5.72
C THR A 281 -13.61 15.39 5.57
N VAL A 282 -13.82 16.57 4.99
CA VAL A 282 -15.15 17.08 4.64
C VAL A 282 -15.28 17.08 3.12
N ALA A 283 -16.20 16.28 2.59
CA ALA A 283 -16.47 16.21 1.15
C ALA A 283 -17.56 17.21 0.75
N PHE A 284 -17.21 18.17 -0.11
CA PHE A 284 -18.18 19.08 -0.72
C PHE A 284 -18.58 18.57 -2.10
N CYS A 285 -19.81 18.07 -2.22
CA CYS A 285 -20.38 17.64 -3.49
C CYS A 285 -21.28 18.75 -4.06
N ASN A 286 -20.78 19.47 -5.06
CA ASN A 286 -21.52 20.54 -5.70
C ASN A 286 -22.49 19.98 -6.75
N SER A 287 -23.79 19.99 -6.45
CA SER A 287 -24.83 19.62 -7.42
C SER A 287 -25.23 20.84 -8.26
N LEU A 288 -24.71 20.91 -9.49
CA LEU A 288 -25.05 21.82 -10.60
C LEU A 288 -24.83 23.34 -10.36
N LEU A 289 -24.12 23.97 -11.31
CA LEU A 289 -23.93 25.43 -11.49
C LEU A 289 -23.08 26.17 -10.45
N THR A 290 -22.16 25.49 -9.74
CA THR A 290 -21.18 26.17 -8.89
C THR A 290 -19.75 25.76 -9.23
N SER A 291 -18.86 26.73 -9.39
CA SER A 291 -17.42 26.47 -9.48
C SER A 291 -16.86 26.15 -8.09
N LEU A 292 -15.72 25.46 -8.02
CA LEU A 292 -15.02 25.13 -6.75
C LEU A 292 -14.81 26.35 -5.83
N HIS A 293 -14.84 27.56 -6.36
CA HIS A 293 -14.61 28.80 -5.64
C HIS A 293 -15.78 29.30 -4.76
N ILE A 294 -16.99 28.75 -4.89
CA ILE A 294 -18.14 29.20 -4.09
C ILE A 294 -18.01 28.81 -2.61
N THR A 295 -17.30 27.73 -2.28
CA THR A 295 -17.19 27.21 -0.90
C THR A 295 -16.12 27.91 -0.05
N ALA A 296 -15.19 28.65 -0.66
CA ALA A 296 -14.23 29.50 0.07
C ALA A 296 -14.92 30.56 0.96
N PHE A 297 -16.19 30.88 0.66
CA PHE A 297 -17.00 31.83 1.41
C PHE A 297 -17.55 31.26 2.74
N TYR A 298 -17.70 29.94 2.87
CA TYR A 298 -18.28 29.31 4.07
C TYR A 298 -17.21 28.94 5.11
N ALA A 299 -15.97 28.67 4.71
CA ALA A 299 -14.89 28.38 5.65
C ALA A 299 -14.40 29.61 6.43
N THR A 300 -14.63 30.82 5.91
CA THR A 300 -14.25 32.08 6.55
C THR A 300 -15.29 32.61 7.55
N THR A 301 -16.52 32.08 7.55
CA THR A 301 -17.62 32.58 8.39
C THR A 301 -17.83 31.80 9.69
N SER A 302 -17.10 30.70 9.94
CA SER A 302 -17.24 29.92 11.19
C SER A 302 -16.22 30.27 12.29
N ALA A 303 -15.31 31.22 12.06
CA ALA A 303 -14.27 31.58 13.02
C ALA A 303 -14.56 32.82 13.88
N ASP A 304 -15.60 33.61 13.59
CA ASP A 304 -15.91 34.82 14.36
C ASP A 304 -17.43 35.10 14.39
N ASP A 305 -18.17 34.46 15.30
CA ASP A 305 -19.33 35.14 15.90
C ASP A 305 -19.72 34.53 17.26
N THR A 306 -18.94 34.87 18.30
CA THR A 306 -19.42 34.78 19.68
C THR A 306 -19.87 36.16 20.16
N ARG A 307 -20.99 36.67 19.63
CA ARG A 307 -21.73 37.74 20.30
C ARG A 307 -23.24 37.46 20.38
N CYS A 308 -23.66 37.36 21.63
CA CYS A 308 -25.03 37.18 22.12
C CYS A 308 -26.00 38.27 21.60
N PRO A 309 -27.24 37.94 21.19
CA PRO A 309 -28.23 38.96 20.86
C PRO A 309 -29.09 39.28 22.09
N LEU A 310 -29.00 40.52 22.59
CA LEU A 310 -29.95 41.06 23.56
C LEU A 310 -30.52 42.40 23.09
N HIS A 311 -31.86 42.39 23.02
CA HIS A 311 -32.82 43.49 23.11
C HIS A 311 -33.08 44.47 21.94
N HIS A 312 -34.29 44.31 21.40
CA HIS A 312 -35.34 45.33 21.17
C HIS A 312 -34.93 46.80 21.03
N SER A 313 -35.35 47.44 19.94
CA SER A 313 -36.55 48.29 19.95
C SER A 313 -37.02 48.70 18.54
N ARG A 314 -38.33 48.90 18.43
CA ARG A 314 -39.09 49.46 17.30
C ARG A 314 -38.65 50.90 16.97
N ARG A 315 -38.75 51.32 15.70
CA ARG A 315 -39.85 52.15 15.16
C ARG A 315 -39.48 52.80 13.81
N ARG A 316 -40.46 52.71 12.90
CA ARG A 316 -40.71 53.43 11.64
C ARG A 316 -39.77 53.17 10.47
#